data_AF-P04276-F1
#
_entry.id   AF-P04276-F1
#
_cell.length_a   1.000
_cell.length_b   1.000
_cell.length_c   1.000
_cell.angle_alpha   90.00
_cell.angle_beta   90.00
_cell.angle_gamma   90.00
#
_symmetry.space_group_name_H-M   'P 1'
#
loop_
_entity.id
_entity.type
_entity.pdbx_description
1 polymer ?
#
loop_
_entity_poly.entity_id
_entity_poly.type
_entity_poly.pdbx_seq_one_letter_code
_entity_poly.pdbx_strand_id
1 'polypeptide(L)'
;MKRVLVLLLALAFGHALERGRDYEKDKVCQELSTLGKDDFRSLSLILYSRKFPSSTFEQVSQLVKEVVSLTEECCAEGADPNCYDTRTSELSIKSCESDAPFPVHPGTSECCTKEGLERKLCMAALSHQPQEFPAYVEPTNDEICEAFRKDPKGFADQFLFEYSSNYGQAPLPLLVGYTKSYLSMVGSCCTSAKPTVCFLKERLQMKQLLLLTTMSNRVCSQYAAYGKEKSRMSHLIKLAQKVPTANLEDVLPLAEDLTEILSRCCKSTSEDCMARELPEHTLKICGNLSKKNSKFEECCYETTPMGIFMCSYFMPTAEPLQLPAIKLPTSKDLCGQSATQAMDQYTFELSRRTQVPEVFLSKVLDTTLKTLRECCDTQDSVSCFSTQSPLMKRQLTSFIEKGQEMCADYSENTFTEYKKKLAERLRTKMPNASPEELADMVAKHSDFASKCCSINSPPRYCSSQIDAEMRDILQS
;
A
#
# COMPACT_ATOMS: atom_id res chain seq x y z
N MET A 1 -29.37 40.19 17.99
CA MET A 1 -28.98 38.77 17.83
C MET A 1 -27.45 38.60 17.85
N LYS A 2 -26.77 38.96 18.95
CA LYS A 2 -25.28 38.88 19.06
C LYS A 2 -24.77 38.08 20.28
N ARG A 3 -25.65 37.40 21.02
CA ARG A 3 -25.28 36.62 22.22
C ARG A 3 -25.33 35.10 22.06
N VAL A 4 -25.69 34.59 20.88
CA VAL A 4 -25.81 33.13 20.62
C VAL A 4 -24.57 32.55 19.92
N LEU A 5 -23.67 33.37 19.38
CA LEU A 5 -22.53 32.86 18.61
C LEU A 5 -21.31 32.43 19.46
N VAL A 6 -21.29 32.72 20.76
CA VAL A 6 -20.11 32.43 21.62
C VAL A 6 -20.19 31.04 22.27
N LEU A 7 -21.37 30.42 22.37
CA LEU A 7 -21.49 29.08 22.94
C LEU A 7 -21.16 27.94 21.97
N LEU A 8 -21.15 28.18 20.66
CA LEU A 8 -20.87 27.13 19.67
C LEU A 8 -19.37 26.88 19.43
N LEU A 9 -18.51 27.80 19.88
CA LEU A 9 -17.05 27.59 19.84
C LEU A 9 -16.55 26.73 21.01
N ALA A 10 -17.29 26.61 22.11
CA ALA A 10 -16.87 25.76 23.24
C ALA A 10 -17.15 24.27 23.03
N LEU A 11 -18.13 23.91 22.17
CA LEU A 11 -18.50 22.51 21.91
C LEU A 11 -17.65 21.86 20.82
N ALA A 12 -17.03 22.65 19.93
CA ALA A 12 -16.11 22.13 18.91
C ALA A 12 -14.73 21.74 19.47
N PHE A 13 -14.35 22.23 20.67
CA PHE A 13 -13.12 21.83 21.36
C PHE A 13 -13.29 20.57 22.24
N GLY A 14 -14.51 20.03 22.37
CA GLY A 14 -14.75 18.86 23.21
C GLY A 14 -14.12 17.56 22.73
N HIS A 15 -13.58 17.51 21.50
CA HIS A 15 -12.93 16.31 20.93
C HIS A 15 -11.46 16.53 20.57
N ALA A 16 -10.94 17.73 20.83
CA ALA A 16 -9.52 17.98 20.96
C ALA A 16 -9.22 18.20 22.46
N LEU A 17 -9.47 17.17 23.27
CA LEU A 17 -8.75 17.09 24.54
C LEU A 17 -7.28 16.97 24.13
N GLU A 18 -6.55 18.08 24.14
CA GLU A 18 -5.10 18.06 23.94
C GLU A 18 -4.57 17.00 24.89
N ARG A 19 -4.07 15.89 24.32
CA ARG A 19 -3.51 14.79 25.09
C ARG A 19 -2.48 15.42 26.02
N GLY A 20 -2.62 15.16 27.32
CA GLY A 20 -1.79 15.80 28.35
C GLY A 20 -0.30 15.63 28.03
N ARG A 21 0.55 16.52 28.56
CA ARG A 21 2.00 16.53 28.30
C ARG A 21 2.65 15.14 28.38
N ASP A 22 2.24 14.35 29.37
CA ASP A 22 2.84 13.05 29.68
C ASP A 22 2.11 11.86 28.99
N TYR A 23 1.18 12.11 28.05
CA TYR A 23 0.35 11.08 27.41
C TYR A 23 1.15 9.92 26.81
N GLU A 24 2.22 10.21 26.05
CA GLU A 24 3.04 9.16 25.43
C GLU A 24 3.82 8.37 26.48
N LYS A 25 4.32 9.04 27.53
CA LYS A 25 4.98 8.37 28.66
C LYS A 25 4.01 7.42 29.35
N ASP A 26 2.84 7.92 29.73
CA ASP A 26 1.83 7.14 30.45
C ASP A 26 1.38 5.93 29.64
N LYS A 27 1.14 6.12 28.33
CA LYS A 27 0.79 5.05 27.41
C LYS A 27 1.88 3.98 27.34
N VAL A 28 3.14 4.38 27.14
CA VAL A 28 4.27 3.44 27.01
C VAL A 28 4.54 2.72 28.34
N CYS A 29 4.45 3.41 29.48
CA CYS A 29 4.58 2.79 30.79
C CYS A 29 3.44 1.80 31.08
N GLN A 30 2.21 2.12 30.67
CA GLN A 30 1.08 1.19 30.76
C GLN A 30 1.29 -0.05 29.88
N GLU A 31 1.77 0.12 28.64
CA GLU A 31 2.12 -0.99 27.74
C GLU A 31 3.20 -1.88 28.35
N LEU A 32 4.29 -1.30 28.87
CA LEU A 32 5.36 -2.04 29.54
C LEU A 32 4.82 -2.81 30.76
N SER A 33 4.02 -2.16 31.60
CA SER A 33 3.46 -2.79 32.81
C SER A 33 2.48 -3.92 32.47
N THR A 34 1.74 -3.80 31.37
CA THR A 34 0.72 -4.79 30.97
C THR A 34 1.35 -6.01 30.30
N LEU A 35 2.33 -5.78 29.43
CA LEU A 35 2.97 -6.84 28.64
C LEU A 35 4.14 -7.50 29.39
N GLY A 36 4.83 -6.75 30.25
CA GLY A 36 6.13 -7.13 30.76
C GLY A 36 7.26 -6.87 29.73
N LYS A 37 8.50 -6.93 30.20
CA LYS A 37 9.69 -6.51 29.44
C LYS A 37 9.88 -7.28 28.12
N ASP A 38 9.75 -8.61 28.14
CA ASP A 38 10.08 -9.43 26.96
C ASP A 38 9.04 -9.27 25.84
N ASP A 39 7.75 -9.19 26.18
CA ASP A 39 6.69 -8.94 25.21
C ASP A 39 6.72 -7.49 24.72
N PHE A 40 7.02 -6.52 25.60
CA PHE A 40 7.25 -5.13 25.20
C PHE A 40 8.43 -4.98 24.23
N ARG A 41 9.53 -5.72 24.46
CA ARG A 41 10.68 -5.78 23.54
C ARG A 41 10.26 -6.36 22.19
N SER A 42 9.48 -7.44 22.18
CA SER A 42 9.00 -8.07 20.95
C SER A 42 8.05 -7.16 20.17
N LEU A 43 7.15 -6.46 20.87
CA LEU A 43 6.29 -5.43 20.28
C LEU A 43 7.11 -4.29 19.68
N SER A 44 8.12 -3.81 20.41
CA SER A 44 9.03 -2.78 19.93
C SER A 44 9.78 -3.21 18.67
N LEU A 45 10.25 -4.47 18.62
CA LEU A 45 10.91 -5.02 17.45
C LEU A 45 10.00 -5.02 16.22
N ILE A 46 8.75 -5.45 16.37
CA ILE A 46 7.74 -5.39 15.29
C ILE A 46 7.50 -3.94 14.86
N LEU A 47 7.25 -3.05 15.82
CA LEU A 47 6.92 -1.63 15.59
C LEU A 47 8.04 -0.89 14.85
N TYR A 48 9.30 -1.08 15.26
CA TYR A 48 10.42 -0.39 14.63
C TYR A 48 10.82 -1.03 13.30
N SER A 49 10.68 -2.35 13.14
CA SER A 49 10.90 -3.02 11.85
C SER A 49 9.92 -2.53 10.79
N ARG A 50 8.62 -2.39 11.12
CA ARG A 50 7.64 -1.81 10.19
C ARG A 50 7.86 -0.32 9.92
N LYS A 51 8.41 0.41 10.90
CA LYS A 51 8.71 1.84 10.77
C LYS A 51 9.94 2.06 9.89
N PHE A 52 10.88 1.13 9.88
CA PHE A 52 12.17 1.18 9.19
C PHE A 52 12.39 -0.02 8.25
N PRO A 53 11.51 -0.25 7.25
CA PRO A 53 11.54 -1.44 6.39
C PRO A 53 12.80 -1.58 5.53
N SER A 54 13.61 -0.52 5.40
CA SER A 54 14.85 -0.53 4.60
C SER A 54 16.13 -0.64 5.44
N SER A 55 16.00 -0.80 6.76
CA SER A 55 17.14 -0.85 7.69
C SER A 55 17.58 -2.29 7.97
N THR A 56 18.76 -2.45 8.58
CA THR A 56 19.28 -3.77 8.93
C THR A 56 18.73 -4.26 10.27
N PHE A 57 18.84 -5.58 10.50
CA PHE A 57 18.46 -6.20 11.76
C PHE A 57 19.21 -5.60 12.94
N GLU A 58 20.51 -5.33 12.78
CA GLU A 58 21.38 -4.78 13.81
C GLU A 58 20.95 -3.37 14.20
N GLN A 59 20.66 -2.52 13.21
CA GLN A 59 20.20 -1.15 13.45
C GLN A 59 18.89 -1.13 14.24
N VAL A 60 17.90 -1.90 13.78
CA VAL A 60 16.59 -1.96 14.46
C VAL A 60 16.73 -2.56 15.85
N SER A 61 17.51 -3.62 16.02
CA SER A 61 17.75 -4.25 17.32
C SER A 61 18.43 -3.31 18.31
N GLN A 62 19.40 -2.51 17.84
CA GLN A 62 20.08 -1.52 18.67
C GLN A 62 19.14 -0.39 19.09
N LEU A 63 18.26 0.07 18.19
CA LEU A 63 17.21 1.04 18.55
C LEU A 63 16.24 0.45 19.59
N VAL A 64 15.76 -0.78 19.39
CA VAL A 64 14.86 -1.45 20.34
C VAL A 64 15.51 -1.58 21.71
N LYS A 65 16.79 -1.92 21.78
CA LYS A 65 17.54 -2.01 23.04
C LYS A 65 17.52 -0.68 23.81
N GLU A 66 17.78 0.43 23.13
CA GLU A 66 17.77 1.76 23.76
C GLU A 66 16.35 2.17 24.20
N VAL A 67 15.34 1.89 23.37
CA VAL A 67 13.93 2.18 23.70
C VAL A 67 13.43 1.35 24.88
N VAL A 68 13.77 0.08 24.96
CA VAL A 68 13.40 -0.76 26.12
C VAL A 68 14.13 -0.27 27.37
N SER A 69 15.43 0.03 27.26
CA SER A 69 16.23 0.52 28.39
C SER A 69 15.69 1.84 28.94
N LEU A 70 15.40 2.83 28.09
CA LEU A 70 14.85 4.11 28.54
C LEU A 70 13.44 3.96 29.12
N THR A 71 12.65 3.02 28.58
CA THR A 71 11.28 2.79 29.05
C THR A 71 11.29 2.16 30.45
N GLU A 72 12.13 1.16 30.70
CA GLU A 72 12.29 0.59 32.05
C GLU A 72 12.78 1.63 33.06
N GLU A 73 13.78 2.42 32.69
CA GLU A 73 14.34 3.47 33.54
C GLU A 73 13.29 4.54 33.90
N CYS A 74 12.60 5.07 32.90
CA CYS A 74 11.69 6.21 33.09
C CYS A 74 10.28 5.84 33.59
N CYS A 75 9.92 4.55 33.56
CA CYS A 75 8.66 4.04 34.11
C CYS A 75 8.83 3.41 35.50
N ALA A 76 10.05 3.34 36.04
CA ALA A 76 10.30 2.86 37.39
C ALA A 76 9.67 3.77 38.44
N GLU A 77 9.24 3.18 39.56
CA GLU A 77 8.73 3.95 40.69
C GLU A 77 9.81 4.90 41.23
N GLY A 78 9.48 6.18 41.35
CA GLY A 78 10.43 7.23 41.79
C GLY A 78 11.36 7.75 40.69
N ALA A 79 11.19 7.34 39.42
CA ALA A 79 11.92 7.93 38.31
C ALA A 79 11.66 9.44 38.17
N ASP A 80 12.65 10.18 37.65
CA ASP A 80 12.51 11.62 37.41
C ASP A 80 11.26 11.89 36.53
N PRO A 81 10.38 12.85 36.89
CA PRO A 81 9.20 13.18 36.11
C PRO A 81 9.51 13.47 34.63
N ASN A 82 10.66 14.10 34.34
CA ASN A 82 11.13 14.47 33.01
C ASN A 82 12.08 13.44 32.38
N CYS A 83 12.28 12.27 33.00
CA CYS A 83 13.16 11.22 32.48
C CYS A 83 12.82 10.89 31.01
N TYR A 84 11.54 10.64 30.72
CA TYR A 84 11.10 10.20 29.40
C TYR A 84 11.40 11.26 28.32
N ASP A 85 11.10 12.52 28.58
CA ASP A 85 11.40 13.63 27.67
C ASP A 85 12.90 13.82 27.45
N THR A 86 13.70 13.66 28.50
CA THR A 86 15.16 13.80 28.44
C THR A 86 15.77 12.68 27.59
N ARG A 87 15.48 11.43 27.94
CA ARG A 87 16.06 10.24 27.27
C ARG A 87 15.59 10.11 25.83
N THR A 88 14.34 10.45 25.51
CA THR A 88 13.86 10.47 24.11
C THR A 88 14.50 11.59 23.30
N SER A 89 14.78 12.74 23.91
CA SER A 89 15.51 13.83 23.24
C SER A 89 16.97 13.45 22.97
N GLU A 90 17.64 12.81 23.93
CA GLU A 90 18.99 12.26 23.76
C GLU A 90 19.03 11.22 22.64
N LEU A 91 18.07 10.28 22.60
CA LEU A 91 17.97 9.30 21.52
C LEU A 91 17.81 9.97 20.15
N SER A 92 16.96 10.99 20.06
CA SER A 92 16.79 11.76 18.81
C SER A 92 18.03 12.55 18.41
N ILE A 93 18.81 13.08 19.36
CA ILE A 93 20.09 13.75 19.10
C ILE A 93 21.11 12.75 18.59
N LYS A 94 21.20 11.59 19.23
CA LYS A 94 22.11 10.50 18.83
C LYS A 94 21.78 9.99 17.44
N SER A 95 20.50 9.92 17.04
CA SER A 95 20.10 9.60 15.66
C SER A 95 20.58 10.60 14.60
N CYS A 96 21.07 11.78 14.98
CA CYS A 96 21.66 12.77 14.07
C CYS A 96 23.17 12.65 13.91
N GLU A 97 23.84 11.79 14.68
CA GLU A 97 25.26 11.53 14.54
C GLU A 97 25.54 10.73 13.27
N SER A 98 26.66 11.01 12.59
CA SER A 98 26.99 10.37 11.30
C SER A 98 27.23 8.86 11.40
N ASP A 99 27.65 8.39 12.58
CA ASP A 99 27.96 7.01 12.93
C ASP A 99 26.91 6.39 13.85
N ALA A 100 25.72 7.02 13.95
CA ALA A 100 24.62 6.53 14.77
C ALA A 100 24.26 5.08 14.40
N PRO A 101 24.18 4.15 15.37
CA PRO A 101 23.89 2.75 15.09
C PRO A 101 22.38 2.50 14.88
N PHE A 102 21.62 3.52 14.50
CA PHE A 102 20.16 3.50 14.45
C PHE A 102 19.65 3.58 13.01
N PRO A 103 18.45 3.03 12.74
CA PRO A 103 17.80 3.20 11.47
C PRO A 103 17.29 4.65 11.34
N VAL A 104 17.36 5.21 10.15
CA VAL A 104 16.91 6.58 9.85
C VAL A 104 15.97 6.59 8.66
N HIS A 105 15.12 7.62 8.58
CA HIS A 105 14.26 7.83 7.41
C HIS A 105 15.02 8.65 6.36
N PRO A 106 14.69 8.52 5.06
CA PRO A 106 15.06 9.54 4.08
C PRO A 106 14.57 10.91 4.55
N GLY A 107 15.43 11.93 4.51
CA GLY A 107 15.13 13.28 5.03
C GLY A 107 15.59 13.54 6.47
N THR A 108 16.14 12.53 7.18
CA THR A 108 16.63 12.71 8.56
C THR A 108 17.75 13.75 8.64
N SER A 109 18.67 13.79 7.67
CA SER A 109 19.75 14.79 7.60
C SER A 109 19.22 16.22 7.65
N GLU A 110 18.16 16.51 6.89
CA GLU A 110 17.53 17.82 6.80
C GLU A 110 16.86 18.17 8.13
N CYS A 111 16.20 17.21 8.79
CA CYS A 111 15.64 17.41 10.12
C CYS A 111 16.71 17.66 11.17
N CYS A 112 17.88 17.03 11.07
CA CYS A 112 18.99 17.22 12.00
C CYS A 112 19.61 18.62 11.95
N THR A 113 19.37 19.40 10.89
CA THR A 113 19.76 20.81 10.82
C THR A 113 18.89 21.74 11.68
N LYS A 114 17.71 21.26 12.13
CA LYS A 114 16.78 22.00 12.99
C LYS A 114 17.09 21.77 14.45
N GLU A 115 16.51 22.55 15.36
CA GLU A 115 16.73 22.44 16.81
C GLU A 115 15.42 22.26 17.59
N GLY A 116 15.52 21.75 18.82
CA GLY A 116 14.43 21.65 19.78
C GLY A 116 13.14 21.00 19.24
N LEU A 117 12.01 21.69 19.41
CA LEU A 117 10.70 21.22 18.98
C LEU A 117 10.61 21.05 17.45
N GLU A 118 11.25 21.92 16.68
CA GLU A 118 11.21 21.87 15.22
C GLU A 118 11.85 20.58 14.69
N ARG A 119 12.96 20.16 15.29
CA ARG A 119 13.59 18.86 15.00
C ARG A 119 12.65 17.71 15.33
N LYS A 120 12.04 17.71 16.52
CA LYS A 120 11.10 16.64 16.95
C LYS A 120 9.93 16.51 15.98
N LEU A 121 9.31 17.63 15.59
CA LEU A 121 8.19 17.65 14.65
C LEU A 121 8.62 17.21 13.25
N CYS A 122 9.80 17.66 12.78
CA CYS A 122 10.34 17.23 11.49
C CYS A 122 10.56 15.72 11.45
N MET A 123 11.26 15.16 12.44
CA MET A 123 11.52 13.72 12.54
C MET A 123 10.23 12.90 12.65
N ALA A 124 9.23 13.40 13.40
CA ALA A 124 7.95 12.73 13.56
C ALA A 124 7.12 12.71 12.25
N ALA A 125 7.34 13.67 11.36
CA ALA A 125 6.69 13.73 10.06
C ALA A 125 7.35 12.83 8.99
N LEU A 126 8.59 12.38 9.23
CA LEU A 126 9.25 11.46 8.30
C LEU A 126 8.57 10.08 8.32
N SER A 127 8.52 9.45 7.15
CA SER A 127 7.92 8.13 6.99
C SER A 127 8.68 7.32 5.95
N HIS A 128 8.76 6.01 6.15
CA HIS A 128 9.18 5.12 5.09
C HIS A 128 8.05 4.91 4.09
N GLN A 129 8.47 4.79 2.84
CA GLN A 129 7.56 4.39 1.80
C GLN A 129 7.21 2.89 1.94
N PRO A 130 6.01 2.48 1.51
CA PRO A 130 5.63 1.07 1.49
C PRO A 130 6.64 0.18 0.76
N GLN A 131 6.88 -1.02 1.30
CA GLN A 131 7.60 -2.08 0.59
C GLN A 131 6.68 -2.70 -0.46
N GLU A 132 6.98 -2.44 -1.73
CA GLU A 132 6.18 -2.94 -2.86
C GLU A 132 6.62 -4.35 -3.32
N PHE A 133 7.87 -4.70 -3.02
CA PHE A 133 8.49 -5.98 -3.35
C PHE A 133 8.96 -6.69 -2.06
N PRO A 134 8.05 -7.32 -1.30
CA PRO A 134 8.46 -8.12 -0.16
C PRO A 134 9.35 -9.28 -0.64
N ALA A 135 10.50 -9.45 0.01
CA ALA A 135 11.51 -10.46 -0.29
C ALA A 135 11.51 -11.62 0.74
N TYR A 136 10.65 -11.55 1.77
CA TYR A 136 10.53 -12.64 2.75
C TYR A 136 10.07 -13.93 2.06
N VAL A 137 10.85 -14.99 2.26
CA VAL A 137 10.53 -16.36 1.84
C VAL A 137 10.63 -17.23 3.08
N GLU A 138 9.54 -17.90 3.43
CA GLU A 138 9.54 -18.82 4.55
C GLU A 138 10.47 -20.00 4.24
N PRO A 139 11.46 -20.31 5.11
CA PRO A 139 12.34 -21.46 4.90
C PRO A 139 11.58 -22.79 4.98
N THR A 140 12.25 -23.87 4.62
CA THR A 140 11.71 -25.21 4.79
C THR A 140 11.54 -25.55 6.28
N ASN A 141 10.68 -26.51 6.60
CA ASN A 141 10.44 -26.92 7.98
C ASN A 141 11.73 -27.39 8.68
N ASP A 142 12.65 -28.02 7.94
CA ASP A 142 13.92 -28.50 8.48
C ASP A 142 14.85 -27.32 8.82
N GLU A 143 14.99 -26.34 7.91
CA GLU A 143 15.76 -25.12 8.14
C GLU A 143 15.20 -24.30 9.31
N ILE A 144 13.87 -24.14 9.39
CA ILE A 144 13.19 -23.48 10.50
C ILE A 144 13.55 -24.15 11.83
N CYS A 145 13.42 -25.48 11.90
CA CYS A 145 13.67 -26.19 13.15
C CYS A 145 15.15 -26.31 13.50
N GLU A 146 16.05 -26.34 12.52
CA GLU A 146 17.49 -26.26 12.76
C GLU A 146 17.86 -24.90 13.37
N ALA A 147 17.45 -23.80 12.73
CA ALA A 147 17.70 -22.45 13.22
C ALA A 147 17.09 -22.22 14.61
N PHE A 148 15.83 -22.63 14.81
CA PHE A 148 15.14 -22.51 16.08
C PHE A 148 15.82 -23.30 17.21
N ARG A 149 16.32 -24.53 16.94
CA ARG A 149 17.04 -25.31 17.97
C ARG A 149 18.40 -24.71 18.31
N LYS A 150 19.07 -24.07 17.35
CA LYS A 150 20.38 -23.45 17.53
C LYS A 150 20.30 -22.21 18.43
N ASP A 151 19.36 -21.32 18.14
CA ASP A 151 19.11 -20.12 18.93
C ASP A 151 17.63 -19.72 18.84
N PRO A 152 16.78 -20.18 19.77
CA PRO A 152 15.35 -19.90 19.75
C PRO A 152 15.04 -18.39 19.78
N LYS A 153 15.85 -17.61 20.52
CA LYS A 153 15.64 -16.17 20.69
C LYS A 153 16.11 -15.42 19.45
N GLY A 154 17.31 -15.72 18.95
CA GLY A 154 17.81 -15.14 17.70
C GLY A 154 16.91 -15.46 16.50
N PHE A 155 16.39 -16.69 16.41
CA PHE A 155 15.40 -17.06 15.39
C PHE A 155 14.14 -16.21 15.48
N ALA A 156 13.57 -16.06 16.68
CA ALA A 156 12.37 -15.27 16.89
C ALA A 156 12.60 -13.80 16.49
N ASP A 157 13.71 -13.22 16.92
CA ASP A 157 14.05 -11.82 16.66
C ASP A 157 14.23 -11.56 15.17
N GLN A 158 14.96 -12.43 14.48
CA GLN A 158 15.17 -12.34 13.04
C GLN A 158 13.84 -12.43 12.29
N PHE A 159 12.98 -13.39 12.64
CA PHE A 159 11.66 -13.54 12.02
C PHE A 159 10.78 -12.30 12.26
N LEU A 160 10.72 -11.78 13.49
CA LEU A 160 9.94 -10.59 13.82
C LEU A 160 10.41 -9.38 12.99
N PHE A 161 11.73 -9.23 12.83
CA PHE A 161 12.33 -8.18 12.01
C PHE A 161 12.00 -8.35 10.52
N GLU A 162 12.31 -9.51 9.93
CA GLU A 162 12.14 -9.74 8.50
C GLU A 162 10.68 -9.66 8.10
N TYR A 163 9.78 -10.32 8.83
CA TYR A 163 8.37 -10.35 8.50
C TYR A 163 7.75 -8.95 8.61
N SER A 164 8.05 -8.21 9.69
CA SER A 164 7.49 -6.88 9.91
C SER A 164 8.06 -5.82 8.96
N SER A 165 9.31 -5.98 8.50
CA SER A 165 9.92 -5.10 7.49
C SER A 165 9.29 -5.32 6.11
N ASN A 166 8.94 -6.56 5.79
CA ASN A 166 8.34 -6.92 4.50
C ASN A 166 6.83 -6.64 4.43
N TYR A 167 6.13 -6.79 5.55
CA TYR A 167 4.67 -6.65 5.63
C TYR A 167 4.23 -5.47 6.53
N GLY A 168 5.07 -4.45 6.69
CA GLY A 168 4.90 -3.37 7.65
C GLY A 168 3.69 -2.44 7.45
N GLN A 169 3.01 -2.52 6.30
CA GLN A 169 1.78 -1.78 6.05
C GLN A 169 0.53 -2.51 6.53
N ALA A 170 0.63 -3.77 6.94
CA ALA A 170 -0.44 -4.40 7.70
C ALA A 170 -0.65 -3.65 9.03
N PRO A 171 -1.89 -3.55 9.53
CA PRO A 171 -2.15 -2.99 10.86
C PRO A 171 -1.27 -3.64 11.92
N LEU A 172 -0.67 -2.85 12.80
CA LEU A 172 0.27 -3.33 13.82
C LEU A 172 -0.31 -4.50 14.65
N PRO A 173 -1.56 -4.45 15.14
CA PRO A 173 -2.06 -5.54 15.95
C PRO A 173 -2.23 -6.85 15.16
N LEU A 174 -2.52 -6.75 13.85
CA LEU A 174 -2.58 -7.90 12.96
C LEU A 174 -1.19 -8.54 12.76
N LEU A 175 -0.15 -7.72 12.58
CA LEU A 175 1.24 -8.18 12.52
C LEU A 175 1.62 -8.92 13.82
N VAL A 176 1.34 -8.31 14.98
CA VAL A 176 1.61 -8.91 16.30
C VAL A 176 0.88 -10.25 16.45
N GLY A 177 -0.40 -10.31 16.09
CA GLY A 177 -1.20 -11.53 16.13
C GLY A 177 -0.61 -12.64 15.26
N TYR A 178 -0.30 -12.33 14.00
CA TYR A 178 0.27 -13.32 13.08
C TYR A 178 1.65 -13.82 13.55
N THR A 179 2.56 -12.91 13.90
CA THR A 179 3.92 -13.30 14.29
C THR A 179 3.93 -14.12 15.58
N LYS A 180 3.05 -13.80 16.54
CA LYS A 180 2.87 -14.59 17.75
C LYS A 180 2.38 -16.01 17.44
N SER A 181 1.36 -16.15 16.61
CA SER A 181 0.86 -17.46 16.18
C SER A 181 1.93 -18.25 15.42
N TYR A 182 2.71 -17.60 14.57
CA TYR A 182 3.81 -18.22 13.83
C TYR A 182 4.88 -18.79 14.76
N LEU A 183 5.39 -17.99 15.70
CA LEU A 183 6.39 -18.45 16.65
C LEU A 183 5.87 -19.55 17.57
N SER A 184 4.58 -19.51 17.93
CA SER A 184 3.93 -20.60 18.67
C SER A 184 3.89 -21.91 17.85
N MET A 185 3.58 -21.84 16.55
CA MET A 185 3.61 -23.00 15.65
C MET A 185 5.03 -23.55 15.52
N VAL A 186 6.04 -22.70 15.34
CA VAL A 186 7.44 -23.14 15.25
C VAL A 186 7.85 -23.85 16.54
N GLY A 187 7.56 -23.24 17.70
CA GLY A 187 7.88 -23.83 19.00
C GLY A 187 7.24 -25.21 19.19
N SER A 188 5.94 -25.35 18.89
CA SER A 188 5.22 -26.61 19.09
C SER A 188 5.63 -27.70 18.08
N CYS A 189 5.81 -27.34 16.81
CA CYS A 189 6.09 -28.30 15.75
C CYS A 189 7.55 -28.73 15.71
N CYS A 190 8.50 -27.87 16.04
CA CYS A 190 9.91 -28.25 16.09
C CYS A 190 10.27 -29.15 17.28
N THR A 191 9.44 -29.17 18.32
CA THR A 191 9.55 -30.11 19.45
C THR A 191 8.61 -31.32 19.33
N SER A 192 7.82 -31.40 18.25
CA SER A 192 6.90 -32.51 18.03
C SER A 192 7.64 -33.77 17.61
N ALA A 193 7.14 -34.94 18.05
CA ALA A 193 7.59 -36.23 17.54
C ALA A 193 7.22 -36.44 16.05
N LYS A 194 6.29 -35.66 15.51
CA LYS A 194 5.86 -35.72 14.09
C LYS A 194 5.81 -34.30 13.48
N PRO A 195 6.96 -33.65 13.24
CA PRO A 195 7.00 -32.24 12.81
C PRO A 195 6.19 -31.96 11.55
N THR A 196 6.29 -32.81 10.52
CA THR A 196 5.58 -32.62 9.24
C THR A 196 4.06 -32.57 9.40
N VAL A 197 3.50 -33.48 10.20
CA VAL A 197 2.05 -33.52 10.45
C VAL A 197 1.61 -32.32 11.29
N CYS A 198 2.44 -31.91 12.26
CA CYS A 198 2.19 -30.72 13.06
C CYS A 198 2.14 -29.46 12.19
N PHE A 199 3.19 -29.20 11.38
CA PHE A 199 3.24 -28.01 10.53
C PHE A 199 2.08 -27.94 9.55
N LEU A 200 1.70 -29.06 8.93
CA LEU A 200 0.55 -29.10 8.03
C LEU A 200 -0.73 -28.65 8.74
N LYS A 201 -0.97 -29.17 9.95
CA LYS A 201 -2.16 -28.83 10.74
C LYS A 201 -2.16 -27.35 11.14
N GLU A 202 -1.08 -26.87 11.75
CA GLU A 202 -0.98 -25.49 12.25
C GLU A 202 -1.05 -24.47 11.10
N ARG A 203 -0.39 -24.73 9.96
CA ARG A 203 -0.48 -23.86 8.78
C ARG A 203 -1.90 -23.77 8.21
N LEU A 204 -2.65 -24.87 8.20
CA LEU A 204 -4.06 -24.85 7.78
C LEU A 204 -4.92 -24.02 8.73
N GLN A 205 -4.68 -24.11 10.04
CA GLN A 205 -5.39 -23.32 11.06
C GLN A 205 -5.07 -21.82 10.95
N MET A 206 -3.81 -21.48 10.68
CA MET A 206 -3.36 -20.09 10.55
C MET A 206 -3.57 -19.47 9.17
N LYS A 207 -4.00 -20.24 8.17
CA LYS A 207 -4.12 -19.79 6.77
C LYS A 207 -4.89 -18.48 6.64
N GLN A 208 -6.03 -18.35 7.32
CA GLN A 208 -6.86 -17.14 7.25
C GLN A 208 -6.13 -15.91 7.80
N LEU A 209 -5.40 -16.05 8.91
CA LEU A 209 -4.63 -14.97 9.51
C LEU A 209 -3.45 -14.56 8.62
N LEU A 210 -2.76 -15.52 8.00
CA LEU A 210 -1.71 -15.24 7.00
C LEU A 210 -2.27 -14.44 5.82
N LEU A 211 -3.38 -14.90 5.26
CA LEU A 211 -4.01 -14.24 4.11
C LEU A 211 -4.49 -12.84 4.49
N LEU A 212 -5.13 -12.68 5.65
CA LEU A 212 -5.57 -11.38 6.13
C LEU A 212 -4.38 -10.43 6.31
N THR A 213 -3.26 -10.89 6.89
CA THR A 213 -2.06 -10.07 7.11
C THR A 213 -1.42 -9.63 5.80
N THR A 214 -1.17 -10.58 4.89
CA THR A 214 -0.49 -10.31 3.62
C THR A 214 -1.35 -9.47 2.68
N MET A 215 -2.67 -9.73 2.61
CA MET A 215 -3.60 -8.95 1.82
C MET A 215 -3.80 -7.55 2.39
N SER A 216 -3.95 -7.42 3.72
CA SER A 216 -4.04 -6.10 4.38
C SER A 216 -2.80 -5.26 4.10
N ASN A 217 -1.59 -5.84 4.25
CA ASN A 217 -0.36 -5.16 3.85
C ASN A 217 -0.41 -4.69 2.41
N ARG A 218 -0.79 -5.56 1.47
CA ARG A 218 -0.81 -5.24 0.04
C ARG A 218 -1.75 -4.07 -0.28
N VAL A 219 -2.98 -4.10 0.22
CA VAL A 219 -3.98 -3.05 -0.05
C VAL A 219 -3.64 -1.75 0.69
N CYS A 220 -3.10 -1.82 1.91
CA CYS A 220 -2.64 -0.64 2.63
C CYS A 220 -1.39 -0.02 2.01
N SER A 221 -0.48 -0.82 1.43
CA SER A 221 0.65 -0.31 0.65
C SER A 221 0.17 0.49 -0.58
N GLN A 222 -0.80 -0.03 -1.32
CA GLN A 222 -1.40 0.68 -2.46
C GLN A 222 -2.12 1.95 -2.02
N TYR A 223 -2.89 1.88 -0.92
CA TYR A 223 -3.57 3.04 -0.35
C TYR A 223 -2.59 4.11 0.10
N ALA A 224 -1.50 3.73 0.77
CA ALA A 224 -0.46 4.66 1.22
C ALA A 224 0.26 5.33 0.04
N ALA A 225 0.47 4.62 -1.07
CA ALA A 225 1.08 5.16 -2.27
C ALA A 225 0.16 6.13 -3.04
N TYR A 226 -1.14 5.85 -3.10
CA TYR A 226 -2.09 6.67 -3.85
C TYR A 226 -2.73 7.80 -3.04
N GLY A 227 -2.98 7.59 -1.74
CA GLY A 227 -3.87 8.42 -0.95
C GLY A 227 -5.35 8.16 -1.27
N LYS A 228 -6.26 8.79 -0.50
CA LYS A 228 -7.70 8.45 -0.52
C LYS A 228 -8.35 8.61 -1.90
N GLU A 229 -8.18 9.76 -2.54
CA GLU A 229 -8.86 10.07 -3.81
C GLU A 229 -8.38 9.21 -4.97
N LYS A 230 -7.06 9.10 -5.16
CA LYS A 230 -6.49 8.24 -6.21
C LYS A 230 -6.71 6.75 -5.94
N SER A 231 -6.78 6.32 -4.67
CA SER A 231 -7.17 4.94 -4.32
C SER A 231 -8.61 4.63 -4.76
N ARG A 232 -9.55 5.56 -4.55
CA ARG A 232 -10.94 5.40 -5.01
C ARG A 232 -11.01 5.26 -6.52
N MET A 233 -10.32 6.14 -7.24
CA MET A 233 -10.24 6.09 -8.70
C MET A 233 -9.60 4.78 -9.17
N SER A 234 -8.49 4.37 -8.55
CA SER A 234 -7.82 3.10 -8.83
C SER A 234 -8.76 1.90 -8.68
N HIS A 235 -9.52 1.82 -7.58
CA HIS A 235 -10.47 0.73 -7.38
C HIS A 235 -11.59 0.73 -8.42
N LEU A 236 -12.11 1.91 -8.80
CA LEU A 236 -13.10 2.03 -9.87
C LEU A 236 -12.54 1.54 -11.21
N ILE A 237 -11.31 1.93 -11.56
CA ILE A 237 -10.63 1.46 -12.77
C ILE A 237 -10.50 -0.06 -12.76
N LYS A 238 -10.00 -0.65 -11.67
CA LYS A 238 -9.82 -2.12 -11.57
C LYS A 238 -11.14 -2.85 -11.72
N LEU A 239 -12.22 -2.38 -11.09
CA LEU A 239 -13.53 -3.01 -11.20
C LEU A 239 -14.09 -2.87 -12.63
N ALA A 240 -13.99 -1.69 -13.24
CA ALA A 240 -14.40 -1.47 -14.63
C ALA A 240 -13.67 -2.37 -15.62
N GLN A 241 -12.39 -2.67 -15.37
CA GLN A 241 -11.61 -3.59 -16.20
C GLN A 241 -11.88 -5.07 -15.92
N LYS A 242 -12.27 -5.45 -14.70
CA LYS A 242 -12.58 -6.84 -14.33
C LYS A 242 -13.99 -7.26 -14.75
N VAL A 243 -14.96 -6.35 -14.66
CA VAL A 243 -16.36 -6.59 -15.03
C VAL A 243 -16.86 -5.46 -15.95
N PRO A 244 -16.32 -5.37 -17.17
CA PRO A 244 -16.67 -4.28 -18.08
C PRO A 244 -18.13 -4.35 -18.55
N THR A 245 -18.86 -5.42 -18.28
CA THR A 245 -20.30 -5.59 -18.57
C THR A 245 -21.23 -5.03 -17.49
N ALA A 246 -20.74 -4.75 -16.28
CA ALA A 246 -21.53 -4.12 -15.23
C ALA A 246 -21.84 -2.65 -15.56
N ASN A 247 -22.73 -2.05 -14.78
CA ASN A 247 -22.99 -0.61 -14.81
C ASN A 247 -22.19 0.12 -13.72
N LEU A 248 -22.10 1.45 -13.80
CA LEU A 248 -21.39 2.25 -12.80
C LEU A 248 -21.97 2.03 -11.40
N GLU A 249 -23.29 1.92 -11.28
CA GLU A 249 -23.99 1.75 -10.00
C GLU A 249 -23.70 0.40 -9.33
N ASP A 250 -23.25 -0.59 -10.09
CA ASP A 250 -22.88 -1.90 -9.54
C ASP A 250 -21.48 -1.86 -8.88
N VAL A 251 -20.56 -1.05 -9.42
CA VAL A 251 -19.13 -1.06 -9.06
C VAL A 251 -18.69 0.14 -8.23
N LEU A 252 -19.29 1.32 -8.41
CA LEU A 252 -18.89 2.54 -7.71
C LEU A 252 -19.05 2.41 -6.18
N PRO A 253 -20.16 1.86 -5.64
CA PRO A 253 -20.29 1.65 -4.21
C PRO A 253 -19.22 0.72 -3.64
N LEU A 254 -18.75 -0.26 -4.42
CA LEU A 254 -17.69 -1.18 -3.99
C LEU A 254 -16.32 -0.47 -3.95
N ALA A 255 -16.03 0.37 -4.94
CA ALA A 255 -14.81 1.17 -4.95
C ALA A 255 -14.76 2.15 -3.75
N GLU A 256 -15.90 2.77 -3.43
CA GLU A 256 -16.05 3.66 -2.26
C GLU A 256 -15.91 2.91 -0.94
N ASP A 257 -16.61 1.78 -0.79
CA ASP A 257 -16.60 0.96 0.41
C ASP A 257 -15.18 0.51 0.76
N LEU A 258 -14.45 -0.05 -0.21
CA LEU A 258 -13.06 -0.45 0.02
C LEU A 258 -12.18 0.75 0.39
N THR A 259 -12.34 1.89 -0.30
CA THR A 259 -11.55 3.09 0.02
C THR A 259 -11.79 3.58 1.44
N GLU A 260 -13.04 3.55 1.91
CA GLU A 260 -13.39 3.97 3.26
C GLU A 260 -12.85 2.99 4.32
N ILE A 261 -12.95 1.67 4.06
CA ILE A 261 -12.34 0.63 4.89
C ILE A 261 -10.83 0.87 5.02
N LEU A 262 -10.12 1.08 3.91
CA LEU A 262 -8.68 1.30 3.92
C LEU A 262 -8.30 2.58 4.70
N SER A 263 -9.07 3.65 4.51
CA SER A 263 -8.83 4.93 5.21
C SER A 263 -8.93 4.81 6.73
N ARG A 264 -9.82 3.95 7.22
CA ARG A 264 -10.02 3.69 8.65
C ARG A 264 -9.05 2.64 9.18
N CYS A 265 -8.97 1.49 8.51
CA CYS A 265 -8.32 0.30 9.05
C CYS A 265 -6.80 0.26 8.85
N CYS A 266 -6.23 0.87 7.79
CA CYS A 266 -4.78 0.79 7.56
C CYS A 266 -3.95 1.49 8.64
N LYS A 267 -4.54 2.44 9.38
CA LYS A 267 -3.91 3.13 10.51
C LYS A 267 -4.60 2.85 11.84
N SER A 268 -5.55 1.91 11.85
CA SER A 268 -6.29 1.56 13.06
C SER A 268 -5.38 0.84 14.06
N THR A 269 -5.60 1.13 15.34
CA THR A 269 -5.02 0.37 16.45
C THR A 269 -5.91 -0.77 16.92
N SER A 270 -7.10 -0.98 16.31
CA SER A 270 -7.96 -2.13 16.63
C SER A 270 -7.50 -3.39 15.89
N GLU A 271 -7.47 -4.50 16.62
CA GLU A 271 -7.06 -5.82 16.13
C GLU A 271 -7.98 -6.39 15.05
N ASP A 272 -9.27 -6.06 15.14
CA ASP A 272 -10.33 -6.66 14.35
C ASP A 272 -10.79 -5.81 13.16
N CYS A 273 -10.23 -4.60 12.95
CA CYS A 273 -10.73 -3.68 11.92
C CYS A 273 -10.71 -4.33 10.52
N MET A 274 -9.54 -4.77 10.03
CA MET A 274 -9.48 -5.48 8.75
C MET A 274 -10.18 -6.84 8.80
N ALA A 275 -10.13 -7.53 9.95
CA ALA A 275 -10.71 -8.85 10.13
C ALA A 275 -12.25 -8.85 10.02
N ARG A 276 -12.90 -7.73 10.35
CA ARG A 276 -14.34 -7.54 10.23
C ARG A 276 -14.73 -6.95 8.88
N GLU A 277 -14.07 -5.86 8.49
CA GLU A 277 -14.53 -5.04 7.37
C GLU A 277 -14.23 -5.69 6.00
N LEU A 278 -13.08 -6.38 5.82
CA LEU A 278 -12.77 -7.03 4.54
C LEU A 278 -13.74 -8.19 4.23
N PRO A 279 -14.09 -9.08 5.17
CA PRO A 279 -15.13 -10.07 4.92
C PRO A 279 -16.48 -9.47 4.54
N GLU A 280 -16.95 -8.44 5.23
CA GLU A 280 -18.20 -7.75 4.88
C GLU A 280 -18.14 -7.15 3.47
N HIS A 281 -17.02 -6.54 3.10
CA HIS A 281 -16.79 -6.04 1.75
C HIS A 281 -16.91 -7.14 0.68
N THR A 282 -16.37 -8.34 0.94
CA THR A 282 -16.43 -9.44 -0.04
C THR A 282 -17.85 -9.94 -0.29
N LEU A 283 -18.71 -9.91 0.73
CA LEU A 283 -20.12 -10.24 0.57
C LEU A 283 -20.82 -9.21 -0.34
N LYS A 284 -20.49 -7.93 -0.23
CA LYS A 284 -21.01 -6.88 -1.12
C LYS A 284 -20.53 -7.09 -2.56
N ILE A 285 -19.27 -7.47 -2.78
CA ILE A 285 -18.76 -7.83 -4.12
C ILE A 285 -19.64 -8.92 -4.72
N CYS A 286 -19.88 -10.02 -4.00
CA CYS A 286 -20.69 -11.12 -4.52
C CYS A 286 -22.14 -10.74 -4.75
N GLY A 287 -22.75 -9.96 -3.85
CA GLY A 287 -24.11 -9.45 -4.01
C GLY A 287 -24.29 -8.62 -5.29
N ASN A 288 -23.32 -7.79 -5.63
CA ASN A 288 -23.39 -6.90 -6.78
C ASN A 288 -22.94 -7.55 -8.10
N LEU A 289 -21.89 -8.38 -8.07
CA LEU A 289 -21.15 -8.76 -9.27
C LEU A 289 -21.26 -10.23 -9.67
N SER A 290 -21.69 -11.14 -8.78
CA SER A 290 -21.74 -12.59 -9.08
C SER A 290 -22.57 -12.91 -10.33
N LYS A 291 -23.66 -12.17 -10.58
CA LYS A 291 -24.54 -12.37 -11.75
C LYS A 291 -24.14 -11.54 -12.97
N LYS A 292 -23.07 -10.75 -12.89
CA LYS A 292 -22.63 -9.82 -13.96
C LYS A 292 -21.55 -10.42 -14.84
N ASN A 293 -20.79 -11.40 -14.32
CA ASN A 293 -19.68 -12.03 -15.02
C ASN A 293 -19.34 -13.39 -14.39
N SER A 294 -18.99 -14.38 -15.23
CA SER A 294 -18.68 -15.74 -14.78
C SER A 294 -17.45 -15.84 -13.88
N LYS A 295 -16.42 -15.00 -14.05
CA LYS A 295 -15.24 -15.03 -13.16
C LYS A 295 -15.60 -14.55 -11.75
N PHE A 296 -16.49 -13.57 -11.62
CA PHE A 296 -16.99 -13.16 -10.30
C PHE A 296 -17.90 -14.23 -9.70
N GLU A 297 -18.74 -14.90 -10.51
CA GLU A 297 -19.50 -16.07 -10.07
C GLU A 297 -18.58 -17.16 -9.50
N GLU A 298 -17.53 -17.53 -10.24
CA GLU A 298 -16.50 -18.50 -9.83
C GLU A 298 -15.82 -18.09 -8.52
N CYS A 299 -15.37 -16.84 -8.42
CA CYS A 299 -14.75 -16.34 -7.19
C CYS A 299 -15.70 -16.37 -5.98
N CYS A 300 -17.00 -16.21 -6.21
CA CYS A 300 -18.00 -16.26 -5.13
C CYS A 300 -18.35 -17.69 -4.67
N TYR A 301 -17.81 -18.73 -5.33
CA TYR A 301 -17.84 -20.11 -4.81
C TYR A 301 -16.70 -20.43 -3.84
N GLU A 302 -15.74 -19.53 -3.65
CA GLU A 302 -14.70 -19.70 -2.63
C GLU A 302 -15.31 -19.86 -1.24
N THR A 303 -14.75 -20.79 -0.46
CA THR A 303 -15.34 -21.22 0.82
C THR A 303 -15.18 -20.21 1.96
N THR A 304 -14.33 -19.20 1.79
CA THR A 304 -14.02 -18.22 2.84
C THR A 304 -14.02 -16.81 2.27
N PRO A 305 -14.42 -15.79 3.06
CA PRO A 305 -14.41 -14.39 2.61
C PRO A 305 -13.04 -13.95 2.08
N MET A 306 -11.94 -14.33 2.74
CA MET A 306 -10.61 -14.03 2.23
C MET A 306 -10.26 -14.79 0.94
N GLY A 307 -10.79 -16.00 0.74
CA GLY A 307 -10.71 -16.71 -0.53
C GLY A 307 -11.38 -15.93 -1.66
N ILE A 308 -12.61 -15.44 -1.42
CA ILE A 308 -13.35 -14.58 -2.34
C ILE A 308 -12.56 -13.30 -2.63
N PHE A 309 -12.01 -12.65 -1.59
CA PHE A 309 -11.22 -11.43 -1.73
C PHE A 309 -9.99 -11.66 -2.60
N MET A 310 -9.22 -12.73 -2.34
CA MET A 310 -8.04 -13.05 -3.11
C MET A 310 -8.37 -13.37 -4.57
N CYS A 311 -9.38 -14.22 -4.80
CA CYS A 311 -9.81 -14.55 -6.15
C CYS A 311 -10.20 -13.28 -6.91
N SER A 312 -11.02 -12.42 -6.28
CA SER A 312 -11.43 -11.13 -6.84
C SER A 312 -10.25 -10.19 -7.06
N TYR A 313 -9.28 -10.14 -6.13
CA TYR A 313 -8.11 -9.27 -6.19
C TYR A 313 -7.17 -9.67 -7.34
N PHE A 314 -6.84 -10.96 -7.45
CA PHE A 314 -5.94 -11.50 -8.48
C PHE A 314 -6.61 -11.77 -9.83
N MET A 315 -7.93 -11.61 -9.92
CA MET A 315 -8.65 -11.70 -11.18
C MET A 315 -7.99 -10.81 -12.26
N PRO A 316 -7.64 -11.37 -13.43
CA PRO A 316 -7.08 -10.59 -14.53
C PRO A 316 -8.14 -9.68 -15.14
N THR A 317 -7.71 -8.67 -15.90
CA THR A 317 -8.59 -7.84 -16.72
C THR A 317 -9.41 -8.71 -17.67
N ALA A 318 -10.68 -8.37 -17.87
CA ALA A 318 -11.50 -8.95 -18.93
C ALA A 318 -11.16 -8.32 -20.29
N GLU A 319 -11.65 -8.91 -21.37
CA GLU A 319 -11.58 -8.28 -22.69
C GLU A 319 -12.36 -6.96 -22.68
N PRO A 320 -11.79 -5.86 -23.21
CA PRO A 320 -12.46 -4.58 -23.24
C PRO A 320 -13.70 -4.62 -24.15
N LEU A 321 -14.74 -3.87 -23.78
CA LEU A 321 -15.90 -3.74 -24.65
C LEU A 321 -15.59 -2.87 -25.87
N GLN A 322 -16.00 -3.33 -27.05
CA GLN A 322 -15.95 -2.57 -28.30
C GLN A 322 -17.07 -1.52 -28.34
N LEU A 323 -16.88 -0.42 -27.62
CA LEU A 323 -17.83 0.70 -27.55
C LEU A 323 -17.28 1.96 -28.22
N PRO A 324 -18.14 2.91 -28.61
CA PRO A 324 -17.70 4.18 -29.16
C PRO A 324 -16.75 4.93 -28.21
N ALA A 325 -15.85 5.72 -28.80
CA ALA A 325 -14.94 6.57 -28.05
C ALA A 325 -15.70 7.56 -27.15
N ILE A 326 -15.27 7.67 -25.90
CA ILE A 326 -15.85 8.60 -24.93
C ILE A 326 -15.25 10.00 -25.08
N LYS A 327 -16.08 11.03 -24.94
CA LYS A 327 -15.66 12.43 -24.90
C LYS A 327 -15.24 12.81 -23.48
N LEU A 328 -14.24 13.69 -23.37
CA LEU A 328 -13.89 14.30 -22.07
C LEU A 328 -15.10 15.05 -21.50
N PRO A 329 -15.25 15.09 -20.15
CA PRO A 329 -16.27 15.90 -19.49
C PRO A 329 -16.14 17.38 -19.86
N THR A 330 -17.28 18.07 -19.96
CA THR A 330 -17.34 19.49 -20.32
C THR A 330 -17.14 20.41 -19.11
N SER A 331 -17.00 21.71 -19.34
CA SER A 331 -16.95 22.71 -18.27
C SER A 331 -18.20 22.69 -17.38
N LYS A 332 -19.38 22.44 -17.98
CA LYS A 332 -20.64 22.30 -17.24
C LYS A 332 -20.61 21.11 -16.29
N ASP A 333 -19.98 20.02 -16.72
CA ASP A 333 -19.91 18.79 -15.94
C ASP A 333 -18.93 18.94 -14.76
N LEU A 334 -17.74 19.52 -15.00
CA LEU A 334 -16.66 19.56 -14.01
C LEU A 334 -16.68 20.77 -13.06
N CYS A 335 -17.29 21.89 -13.45
CA CYS A 335 -17.38 23.07 -12.58
C CYS A 335 -18.69 23.14 -11.79
N GLY A 336 -19.59 22.16 -11.97
CA GLY A 336 -20.87 22.06 -11.27
C GLY A 336 -20.83 21.17 -10.02
N GLN A 337 -21.97 21.07 -9.32
CA GLN A 337 -22.12 20.19 -8.15
C GLN A 337 -22.00 18.70 -8.48
N SER A 338 -22.22 18.31 -9.74
CA SER A 338 -22.12 16.93 -10.23
C SER A 338 -20.71 16.53 -10.70
N ALA A 339 -19.68 17.33 -10.41
CA ALA A 339 -18.32 17.11 -10.89
C ALA A 339 -17.78 15.71 -10.57
N THR A 340 -17.96 15.24 -9.32
CA THR A 340 -17.53 13.90 -8.91
C THR A 340 -18.20 12.81 -9.73
N GLN A 341 -19.53 12.88 -9.91
CA GLN A 341 -20.27 11.92 -10.71
C GLN A 341 -19.83 11.92 -12.18
N ALA A 342 -19.56 13.08 -12.76
CA ALA A 342 -19.07 13.18 -14.13
C ALA A 342 -17.67 12.57 -14.31
N MET A 343 -16.77 12.79 -13.35
CA MET A 343 -15.44 12.18 -13.34
C MET A 343 -15.50 10.67 -13.14
N ASP A 344 -16.39 10.18 -12.27
CA ASP A 344 -16.59 8.74 -12.04
C ASP A 344 -17.14 8.06 -13.29
N GLN A 345 -18.15 8.65 -13.92
CA GLN A 345 -18.71 8.15 -15.18
C GLN A 345 -17.64 8.12 -16.28
N TYR A 346 -16.85 9.18 -16.42
CA TYR A 346 -15.78 9.22 -17.41
C TYR A 346 -14.71 8.16 -17.16
N THR A 347 -14.26 8.04 -15.90
CA THR A 347 -13.26 7.05 -15.48
C THR A 347 -13.75 5.64 -15.78
N PHE A 348 -14.95 5.30 -15.32
CA PHE A 348 -15.55 3.98 -15.53
C PHE A 348 -15.69 3.62 -17.02
N GLU A 349 -16.22 4.54 -17.82
CA GLU A 349 -16.44 4.30 -19.24
C GLU A 349 -15.12 4.25 -20.02
N LEU A 350 -14.12 5.07 -19.69
CA LEU A 350 -12.80 4.93 -20.31
C LEU A 350 -12.18 3.57 -19.97
N SER A 351 -12.14 3.20 -18.68
CA SER A 351 -11.49 1.98 -18.21
C SER A 351 -12.07 0.69 -18.79
N ARG A 352 -13.41 0.58 -18.92
CA ARG A 352 -14.04 -0.62 -19.48
C ARG A 352 -13.81 -0.82 -21.00
N ARG A 353 -13.29 0.20 -21.68
CA ARG A 353 -12.96 0.21 -23.13
C ARG A 353 -11.46 0.12 -23.41
N THR A 354 -10.62 0.37 -22.42
CA THR A 354 -9.18 0.54 -22.63
C THR A 354 -8.38 -0.57 -21.95
N GLN A 355 -7.72 -1.38 -22.77
CA GLN A 355 -6.81 -2.44 -22.34
C GLN A 355 -5.41 -1.87 -22.09
N VAL A 356 -5.24 -1.17 -20.98
CA VAL A 356 -3.93 -0.73 -20.47
C VAL A 356 -3.94 -0.88 -18.94
N PRO A 357 -2.84 -1.26 -18.28
CA PRO A 357 -2.86 -1.53 -16.85
C PRO A 357 -3.33 -0.33 -16.02
N GLU A 358 -3.96 -0.60 -14.88
CA GLU A 358 -4.53 0.43 -14.02
C GLU A 358 -3.51 1.51 -13.61
N VAL A 359 -2.24 1.15 -13.36
CA VAL A 359 -1.19 2.13 -13.02
C VAL A 359 -0.95 3.18 -14.11
N PHE A 360 -1.19 2.86 -15.38
CA PHE A 360 -1.15 3.83 -16.48
C PHE A 360 -2.38 4.72 -16.47
N LEU A 361 -3.58 4.13 -16.39
CA LEU A 361 -4.85 4.88 -16.37
C LEU A 361 -4.91 5.84 -15.18
N SER A 362 -4.60 5.36 -13.98
CA SER A 362 -4.59 6.18 -12.76
C SER A 362 -3.63 7.36 -12.85
N LYS A 363 -2.49 7.21 -13.54
CA LYS A 363 -1.51 8.29 -13.71
C LYS A 363 -2.02 9.36 -14.68
N VAL A 364 -2.49 8.96 -15.86
CA VAL A 364 -2.91 9.91 -16.90
C VAL A 364 -4.25 10.55 -16.59
N LEU A 365 -5.21 9.81 -16.00
CA LEU A 365 -6.52 10.33 -15.63
C LEU A 365 -6.42 11.37 -14.52
N ASP A 366 -5.57 11.15 -13.52
CA ASP A 366 -5.35 12.12 -12.44
C ASP A 366 -4.88 13.46 -13.00
N THR A 367 -3.87 13.43 -13.87
CA THR A 367 -3.33 14.63 -14.53
C THR A 367 -4.40 15.29 -15.41
N THR A 368 -5.06 14.50 -16.27
CA THR A 368 -6.06 15.00 -17.22
C THR A 368 -7.24 15.68 -16.52
N LEU A 369 -7.85 15.01 -15.54
CA LEU A 369 -9.02 15.53 -14.85
C LEU A 369 -8.66 16.71 -13.94
N LYS A 370 -7.49 16.69 -13.31
CA LYS A 370 -7.02 17.83 -12.49
C LYS A 370 -6.77 19.07 -13.34
N THR A 371 -6.04 18.97 -14.45
CA THR A 371 -5.80 20.11 -15.36
C THR A 371 -7.10 20.71 -15.88
N LEU A 372 -8.08 19.87 -16.24
CA LEU A 372 -9.39 20.37 -16.65
C LEU A 372 -10.15 21.05 -15.50
N ARG A 373 -10.03 20.55 -14.27
CA ARG A 373 -10.66 21.20 -13.10
C ARG A 373 -10.02 22.52 -12.73
N GLU A 374 -8.72 22.70 -12.94
CA GLU A 374 -8.04 23.99 -12.73
C GLU A 374 -8.63 25.11 -13.63
N CYS A 375 -9.22 24.77 -14.77
CA CYS A 375 -9.96 25.75 -15.57
C CYS A 375 -11.20 26.33 -14.87
N CYS A 376 -11.77 25.65 -13.87
CA CYS A 376 -12.94 26.14 -13.14
C CYS A 376 -12.62 27.37 -12.26
N ASP A 377 -11.35 27.55 -11.89
CA ASP A 377 -10.88 28.68 -11.08
C ASP A 377 -10.48 29.89 -11.93
N THR A 378 -10.53 29.76 -13.26
CA THR A 378 -10.23 30.86 -14.19
C THR A 378 -11.44 31.77 -14.40
N GLN A 379 -11.19 33.04 -14.74
CA GLN A 379 -12.25 34.02 -14.98
C GLN A 379 -13.17 33.63 -16.16
N ASP A 380 -12.62 32.93 -17.17
CA ASP A 380 -13.37 32.37 -18.29
C ASP A 380 -13.08 30.88 -18.43
N SER A 381 -13.82 30.09 -17.64
CA SER A 381 -13.71 28.64 -17.64
C SER A 381 -14.01 28.04 -19.01
N VAL A 382 -14.97 28.59 -19.77
CA VAL A 382 -15.34 28.08 -21.10
C VAL A 382 -14.17 28.22 -22.07
N SER A 383 -13.52 29.37 -22.11
CA SER A 383 -12.33 29.60 -22.92
C SER A 383 -11.17 28.70 -22.51
N CYS A 384 -10.90 28.55 -21.20
CA CYS A 384 -9.87 27.65 -20.70
C CYS A 384 -10.12 26.20 -21.15
N PHE A 385 -11.34 25.69 -20.98
CA PHE A 385 -11.72 24.35 -21.42
C PHE A 385 -11.60 24.17 -22.95
N SER A 386 -11.93 25.20 -23.73
CA SER A 386 -11.80 25.14 -25.20
C SER A 386 -10.35 24.98 -25.66
N THR A 387 -9.40 25.47 -24.86
CA THR A 387 -7.95 25.35 -25.10
C THR A 387 -7.39 24.03 -24.53
N GLN A 388 -7.74 23.71 -23.29
CA GLN A 388 -7.16 22.56 -22.58
C GLN A 388 -7.77 21.22 -23.01
N SER A 389 -9.08 21.16 -23.33
CA SER A 389 -9.72 19.88 -23.69
C SER A 389 -9.08 19.19 -24.90
N PRO A 390 -8.79 19.87 -26.02
CA PRO A 390 -8.11 19.24 -27.16
C PRO A 390 -6.67 18.78 -26.84
N LEU A 391 -5.92 19.56 -26.03
CA LEU A 391 -4.56 19.22 -25.60
C LEU A 391 -4.58 17.97 -24.74
N MET A 392 -5.38 17.97 -23.68
CA MET A 392 -5.54 16.85 -22.75
C MET A 392 -6.05 15.60 -23.46
N LYS A 393 -6.97 15.74 -24.42
CA LYS A 393 -7.42 14.61 -25.24
C LYS A 393 -6.27 13.97 -26.02
N ARG A 394 -5.44 14.79 -26.68
CA ARG A 394 -4.30 14.30 -27.46
C ARG A 394 -3.27 13.61 -26.56
N GLN A 395 -2.93 14.22 -25.43
CA GLN A 395 -1.99 13.66 -24.46
C GLN A 395 -2.52 12.34 -23.90
N LEU A 396 -3.80 12.28 -23.51
CA LEU A 396 -4.44 11.07 -23.04
C LEU A 396 -4.39 9.94 -24.07
N THR A 397 -4.75 10.21 -25.32
CA THR A 397 -4.72 9.21 -26.40
C THR A 397 -3.30 8.71 -26.64
N SER A 398 -2.32 9.60 -26.80
CA SER A 398 -0.91 9.22 -27.02
C SER A 398 -0.34 8.41 -25.86
N PHE A 399 -0.66 8.80 -24.61
CA PHE A 399 -0.24 8.09 -23.43
C PHE A 399 -0.82 6.67 -23.37
N ILE A 400 -2.13 6.51 -23.65
CA ILE A 400 -2.77 5.20 -23.70
C ILE A 400 -2.15 4.32 -24.78
N GLU A 401 -1.98 4.84 -26.00
CA GLU A 401 -1.40 4.08 -27.12
C GLU A 401 0.02 3.61 -26.80
N LYS A 402 0.84 4.48 -26.19
CA LYS A 402 2.19 4.12 -25.77
C LYS A 402 2.19 3.09 -24.64
N GLY A 403 1.29 3.21 -23.67
CA GLY A 403 1.12 2.19 -22.63
C GLY A 403 0.70 0.83 -23.20
N GLN A 404 -0.19 0.82 -24.19
CA GLN A 404 -0.58 -0.38 -24.92
C GLN A 404 0.60 -0.99 -25.69
N GLU A 405 1.41 -0.17 -26.35
CA GLU A 405 2.63 -0.63 -27.02
C GLU A 405 3.60 -1.30 -26.04
N MET A 406 3.84 -0.67 -24.88
CA MET A 406 4.76 -1.16 -23.85
C MET A 406 4.30 -2.48 -23.22
N CYS A 407 2.98 -2.67 -23.08
CA CYS A 407 2.40 -3.85 -22.46
C CYS A 407 1.85 -4.89 -23.46
N ALA A 408 1.98 -4.65 -24.76
CA ALA A 408 1.44 -5.55 -25.77
C ALA A 408 2.05 -6.95 -25.67
N ASP A 409 1.21 -7.96 -25.91
CA ASP A 409 1.46 -9.40 -25.75
C ASP A 409 1.69 -9.91 -24.31
N TYR A 410 1.82 -9.04 -23.31
CA TYR A 410 2.17 -9.49 -21.96
C TYR A 410 1.04 -10.29 -21.28
N SER A 411 -0.20 -9.79 -21.34
CA SER A 411 -1.34 -10.42 -20.65
C SER A 411 -1.89 -11.67 -21.33
N GLU A 412 -1.56 -11.88 -22.60
CA GLU A 412 -2.16 -12.93 -23.45
C GLU A 412 -1.26 -14.15 -23.64
N ASN A 413 -0.02 -14.10 -23.17
CA ASN A 413 0.99 -15.12 -23.43
C ASN A 413 1.69 -15.54 -22.14
N THR A 414 2.27 -16.75 -22.15
CA THR A 414 3.24 -17.13 -21.11
C THR A 414 4.46 -16.22 -21.20
N PHE A 415 5.21 -16.05 -20.11
CA PHE A 415 6.35 -15.13 -20.09
C PHE A 415 7.43 -15.50 -21.13
N THR A 416 7.66 -16.79 -21.37
CA THR A 416 8.61 -17.26 -22.39
C THR A 416 8.14 -16.94 -23.80
N GLU A 417 6.85 -17.08 -24.08
CA GLU A 417 6.27 -16.77 -25.39
C GLU A 417 6.19 -15.26 -25.62
N TYR A 418 5.84 -14.50 -24.59
CA TYR A 418 5.91 -13.04 -24.58
C TYR A 418 7.31 -12.54 -24.95
N LYS A 419 8.38 -13.09 -24.35
CA LYS A 419 9.76 -12.69 -24.66
C LYS A 419 10.14 -12.96 -26.12
N LYS A 420 9.65 -14.04 -26.74
CA LYS A 420 9.86 -14.32 -28.16
C LYS A 420 9.17 -13.28 -29.05
N LYS A 421 7.87 -13.04 -28.83
CA LYS A 421 7.10 -12.02 -29.57
C LYS A 421 7.69 -10.62 -29.39
N LEU A 422 8.17 -10.30 -28.19
CA LEU A 422 8.88 -9.06 -27.92
C LEU A 422 10.17 -8.96 -28.73
N ALA A 423 10.98 -10.02 -28.80
CA ALA A 423 12.20 -10.04 -29.62
C ALA A 423 11.91 -9.82 -31.11
N GLU A 424 10.84 -10.44 -31.64
CA GLU A 424 10.40 -10.25 -33.03
C GLU A 424 9.97 -8.80 -33.32
N ARG A 425 9.18 -8.20 -32.42
CA ARG A 425 8.76 -6.79 -32.53
C ARG A 425 9.94 -5.83 -32.46
N LEU A 426 10.86 -6.05 -31.51
CA LEU A 426 12.06 -5.22 -31.36
C LEU A 426 12.99 -5.36 -32.58
N ARG A 427 13.16 -6.58 -33.12
CA ARG A 427 13.92 -6.79 -34.36
C ARG A 427 13.31 -6.06 -35.55
N THR A 428 11.98 -6.03 -35.64
CA THR A 428 11.26 -5.30 -36.69
C THR A 428 11.49 -3.78 -36.57
N LYS A 429 11.49 -3.24 -35.35
CA LYS A 429 11.75 -1.80 -35.10
C LYS A 429 13.22 -1.41 -35.28
N MET A 430 14.14 -2.33 -34.99
CA MET A 430 15.58 -2.09 -34.99
C MET A 430 16.31 -3.17 -35.80
N PRO A 431 16.16 -3.16 -37.14
CA PRO A 431 16.71 -4.20 -38.00
C PRO A 431 18.25 -4.27 -37.97
N ASN A 432 18.90 -3.17 -37.58
CA ASN A 432 20.37 -3.05 -37.51
C ASN A 432 20.94 -3.36 -36.11
N ALA A 433 20.09 -3.63 -35.10
CA ALA A 433 20.57 -3.94 -33.76
C ALA A 433 21.33 -5.26 -33.75
N SER A 434 22.44 -5.31 -33.01
CA SER A 434 23.19 -6.54 -32.80
C SER A 434 22.37 -7.55 -31.99
N PRO A 435 22.70 -8.86 -32.05
CA PRO A 435 22.04 -9.86 -31.20
C PRO A 435 22.13 -9.54 -29.71
N GLU A 436 23.24 -8.97 -29.25
CA GLU A 436 23.47 -8.56 -27.85
C GLU A 436 22.58 -7.38 -27.47
N GLU A 437 22.56 -6.33 -28.30
CA GLU A 437 21.69 -5.17 -28.09
C GLU A 437 20.21 -5.58 -28.04
N LEU A 438 19.79 -6.48 -28.93
CA LEU A 438 18.42 -6.99 -28.94
C LEU A 438 18.10 -7.78 -27.66
N ALA A 439 19.04 -8.62 -27.19
CA ALA A 439 18.87 -9.40 -25.96
C ALA A 439 18.73 -8.48 -24.73
N ASP A 440 19.57 -7.44 -24.63
CA ASP A 440 19.51 -6.46 -23.55
C ASP A 440 18.20 -5.68 -23.56
N MET A 441 17.72 -5.27 -24.74
CA MET A 441 16.43 -4.58 -24.87
C MET A 441 15.25 -5.48 -24.52
N VAL A 442 15.28 -6.76 -24.92
CA VAL A 442 14.28 -7.76 -24.51
C VAL A 442 14.31 -7.93 -23.00
N ALA A 443 15.49 -8.02 -22.38
CA ALA A 443 15.63 -8.14 -20.93
C ALA A 443 15.01 -6.93 -20.22
N LYS A 444 15.39 -5.70 -20.60
CA LYS A 444 14.87 -4.46 -20.01
C LYS A 444 13.35 -4.33 -20.16
N HIS A 445 12.82 -4.53 -21.37
CA HIS A 445 11.37 -4.42 -21.62
C HIS A 445 10.59 -5.52 -20.89
N SER A 446 11.11 -6.74 -20.86
CA SER A 446 10.44 -7.84 -20.16
C SER A 446 10.44 -7.67 -18.64
N ASP A 447 11.50 -7.08 -18.06
CA ASP A 447 11.55 -6.71 -16.65
C ASP A 447 10.49 -5.64 -16.33
N PHE A 448 10.42 -4.57 -17.15
CA PHE A 448 9.38 -3.55 -17.02
C PHE A 448 7.98 -4.18 -17.05
N ALA A 449 7.68 -4.99 -18.07
CA ALA A 449 6.36 -5.57 -18.24
C ALA A 449 5.98 -6.51 -17.09
N SER A 450 6.95 -7.29 -16.59
CA SER A 450 6.74 -8.19 -15.45
C SER A 450 6.30 -7.47 -14.18
N LYS A 451 6.67 -6.20 -14.03
CA LYS A 451 6.37 -5.37 -12.87
C LYS A 451 5.19 -4.43 -13.11
N CYS A 452 5.06 -3.86 -14.30
CA CYS A 452 4.13 -2.74 -14.57
C CYS A 452 2.99 -3.03 -15.55
N CYS A 453 2.93 -4.23 -16.14
CA CYS A 453 1.86 -4.60 -17.07
C CYS A 453 0.77 -5.50 -16.48
N SER A 454 0.60 -5.49 -15.15
CA SER A 454 -0.45 -6.24 -14.45
C SER A 454 -1.46 -5.30 -13.78
N ILE A 455 -2.67 -5.80 -13.52
CA ILE A 455 -3.73 -5.01 -12.85
C ILE A 455 -3.37 -4.58 -11.41
N ASN A 456 -2.44 -5.31 -10.77
CA ASN A 456 -2.03 -5.06 -9.39
C ASN A 456 -0.57 -4.59 -9.29
N SER A 457 -0.06 -4.03 -10.38
CA SER A 457 1.29 -3.49 -10.45
C SER A 457 1.54 -2.44 -9.35
N PRO A 458 2.76 -2.39 -8.80
CA PRO A 458 3.10 -1.53 -7.67
C PRO A 458 3.11 -0.05 -8.10
N PRO A 459 2.21 0.78 -7.55
CA PRO A 459 1.98 2.13 -8.06
C PRO A 459 3.18 3.06 -7.96
N ARG A 460 3.97 3.00 -6.88
CA ARG A 460 5.12 3.91 -6.69
C ARG A 460 6.24 3.56 -7.66
N TYR A 461 6.65 2.30 -7.67
CA TYR A 461 7.66 1.80 -8.60
C TYR A 461 7.24 2.09 -10.03
N CYS A 462 6.02 1.69 -10.43
CA CYS A 462 5.58 1.87 -11.80
C CYS A 462 5.40 3.33 -12.20
N SER A 463 5.01 4.24 -11.30
CA SER A 463 5.00 5.67 -11.65
C SER A 463 6.38 6.14 -12.10
N SER A 464 7.44 5.81 -11.35
CA SER A 464 8.81 6.21 -11.70
C SER A 464 9.29 5.60 -13.02
N GLN A 465 8.97 4.33 -13.28
CA GLN A 465 9.36 3.65 -14.51
C GLN A 465 8.60 4.19 -15.71
N ILE A 466 7.29 4.44 -15.55
CA ILE A 466 6.44 5.02 -16.59
C ILE A 466 6.93 6.44 -16.94
N ASP A 467 7.30 7.26 -15.94
CA ASP A 467 7.88 8.59 -16.18
C ASP A 467 9.20 8.53 -16.98
N ALA A 468 10.03 7.52 -16.72
CA ALA A 468 11.27 7.33 -17.45
C ALA A 468 11.04 6.92 -18.91
N GLU A 469 10.08 6.04 -19.16
CA GLU A 469 9.78 5.50 -20.50
C GLU A 469 8.86 6.40 -21.34
N MET A 470 8.13 7.33 -20.73
CA MET A 470 7.15 8.21 -21.40
C MET A 470 7.48 9.70 -21.33
N ARG A 471 8.75 10.05 -21.03
CA ARG A 471 9.19 11.44 -20.82
C ARG A 471 8.77 12.39 -21.95
N ASP A 472 8.93 11.97 -23.20
CA ASP A 472 8.64 12.81 -24.37
C ASP A 472 7.13 13.12 -24.50
N ILE A 473 6.25 12.21 -24.09
CA ILE A 473 4.79 12.37 -24.15
C ILE A 473 4.28 13.20 -22.97
N LEU A 474 4.95 13.12 -21.82
CA LEU A 474 4.57 13.89 -20.62
C LEU A 474 5.01 15.35 -20.69
N GLN A 475 5.98 15.68 -21.55
CA GLN A 475 6.49 17.03 -21.77
C GLN A 475 5.91 17.73 -23.01
N SER A 476 5.18 16.99 -23.86
CA SER A 476 4.46 17.49 -25.05
C SER A 476 3.05 17.96 -24.71
#